data_AF-A0A0R3TMI7-F1
#
_entry.id   AF-A0A0R3TMI7-F1
#
_cell.length_a   1.000
_cell.length_b   1.000
_cell.length_c   1.000
_cell.angle_alpha   90.00
_cell.angle_beta   90.00
_cell.angle_gamma   90.00
#
_symmetry.space_group_name_H-M   'P 1'
#
loop_
_entity.id
_entity.type
_entity.pdbx_description
1 polymer ?
#
loop_
_entity_poly.entity_id
_entity_poly.type
_entity_poly.pdbx_seq_one_letter_code
_entity_poly.pdbx_strand_id
1 'polypeptide(L)'
;MKTLIRREFKTSRCDEIKARTKEKQWTVALFDIAYWPRIEAVAEFRLRTGQDCLAKHLQRLGVYTQPTCPLCDLQEEMEKTHLIRCPALKTTTETQRYWEARRQLMNYY
;
A
#
# COMPACT_ATOMS: atom_id res chain seq x y z
N MET A 1 -37.30 16.52 -8.43
CA MET A 1 -37.16 15.23 -9.15
C MET A 1 -35.70 14.80 -9.35
N LYS A 2 -34.83 15.62 -9.96
CA LYS A 2 -33.39 15.30 -10.16
C LYS A 2 -32.62 14.98 -8.87
N THR A 3 -32.97 15.63 -7.76
CA THR A 3 -32.38 15.40 -6.43
C THR A 3 -32.72 14.05 -5.83
N LEU A 4 -33.96 13.58 -6.02
CA LEU A 4 -34.42 12.28 -5.55
C LEU A 4 -33.74 11.15 -6.34
N ILE A 5 -33.69 11.27 -7.68
CA ILE A 5 -33.00 10.31 -8.55
C ILE A 5 -31.50 10.24 -8.21
N ARG A 6 -30.84 11.38 -7.97
CA ARG A 6 -29.42 11.40 -7.57
C ARG A 6 -29.19 10.71 -6.22
N ARG A 7 -30.12 10.85 -5.27
CA ARG A 7 -30.03 10.22 -3.95
C ARG A 7 -30.19 8.70 -4.07
N GLU A 8 -31.24 8.24 -4.73
CA GLU A 8 -31.50 6.83 -5.05
C GLU A 8 -30.28 6.16 -5.70
N PHE A 9 -29.75 6.78 -6.75
CA PHE A 9 -28.59 6.25 -7.47
C PHE A 9 -27.33 6.19 -6.59
N LYS A 10 -27.14 7.20 -5.72
CA LYS A 10 -26.01 7.22 -4.77
C LYS A 10 -26.15 6.12 -3.72
N THR A 11 -27.36 5.91 -3.18
CA THR A 11 -27.63 4.88 -2.19
C THR A 11 -27.46 3.48 -2.79
N SER A 12 -28.11 3.22 -3.92
CA SER A 12 -28.01 1.95 -4.64
C SER A 12 -26.56 1.59 -4.98
N ARG A 13 -25.79 2.55 -5.52
CA ARG A 13 -24.37 2.32 -5.80
C ARG A 13 -23.52 2.11 -4.54
N CYS A 14 -23.87 2.77 -3.44
CA CYS A 14 -23.17 2.58 -2.17
C CYS A 14 -23.42 1.17 -1.62
N ASP A 15 -24.64 0.67 -1.72
CA ASP A 15 -25.00 -0.66 -1.24
C ASP A 15 -24.45 -1.77 -2.13
N GLU A 16 -24.40 -1.56 -3.45
CA GLU A 16 -23.70 -2.44 -4.39
C GLU A 16 -22.19 -2.53 -4.06
N ILE A 17 -21.54 -1.38 -3.83
CA ILE A 17 -20.13 -1.34 -3.43
C ILE A 17 -19.94 -2.09 -2.11
N LYS A 18 -20.77 -1.83 -1.09
CA LYS A 18 -20.69 -2.52 0.21
C LYS A 18 -20.83 -4.04 0.05
N ALA A 19 -21.79 -4.51 -0.76
CA ALA A 19 -21.98 -5.93 -1.03
C ALA A 19 -20.75 -6.55 -1.69
N ARG A 20 -20.19 -5.88 -2.71
CA ARG A 20 -18.97 -6.32 -3.41
C ARG A 20 -17.71 -6.28 -2.54
N THR A 21 -17.66 -5.41 -1.53
CA THR A 21 -16.52 -5.31 -0.61
C THR A 21 -16.68 -6.12 0.67
N LYS A 22 -17.83 -6.78 0.88
CA LYS A 22 -18.15 -7.51 2.12
C LYS A 22 -17.16 -8.64 2.44
N GLU A 23 -16.60 -9.28 1.41
CA GLU A 23 -15.60 -10.34 1.54
C GLU A 23 -14.15 -9.83 1.56
N LYS A 24 -13.93 -8.55 1.26
CA LYS A 24 -12.58 -8.01 1.22
C LYS A 24 -12.08 -7.78 2.65
N GLN A 25 -11.15 -8.62 3.09
CA GLN A 25 -10.56 -8.67 4.45
C GLN A 25 -9.82 -7.40 4.92
N TRP A 26 -9.74 -6.34 4.11
CA TRP A 26 -9.02 -5.12 4.53
C TRP A 26 -9.65 -4.49 5.77
N THR A 27 -10.98 -4.56 5.97
CA THR A 27 -11.62 -4.03 7.19
C THR A 27 -11.10 -4.65 8.49
N VAL A 28 -10.77 -5.94 8.50
CA VAL A 28 -10.24 -6.63 9.69
C VAL A 28 -8.79 -6.24 9.95
N ALA A 29 -7.98 -6.08 8.90
CA ALA A 29 -6.57 -5.72 9.01
C ALA A 29 -6.33 -4.27 9.52
N LEU A 30 -7.38 -3.43 9.57
CA LEU A 30 -7.30 -2.01 9.88
C LEU A 30 -7.52 -1.64 11.34
N PHE A 31 -8.15 -2.50 12.14
CA PHE A 31 -8.44 -2.18 13.55
C PHE A 31 -7.18 -1.99 14.39
N ASP A 32 -6.09 -2.65 14.03
CA ASP A 32 -4.83 -2.64 14.80
C ASP A 32 -3.82 -1.59 14.31
N ILE A 33 -4.18 -0.74 13.34
CA ILE A 33 -3.27 0.28 12.83
C ILE A 33 -3.41 1.53 13.69
N ALA A 34 -2.27 2.03 14.18
CA ALA A 34 -2.25 3.28 14.93
C ALA A 34 -2.82 4.43 14.09
N TYR A 35 -3.69 5.26 14.69
CA TYR A 35 -4.26 6.42 13.99
C TYR A 35 -3.22 7.54 13.78
N TRP A 36 -2.20 7.62 14.64
CA TRP A 36 -1.20 8.68 14.66
C TRP A 36 0.16 8.12 15.14
N PRO A 37 1.31 8.67 14.69
CA PRO A 37 1.45 9.73 13.68
C PRO A 37 1.06 9.26 12.28
N ARG A 38 0.44 10.18 11.51
CA ARG A 38 -0.09 9.89 10.17
C ARG A 38 0.94 9.21 9.26
N ILE A 39 2.20 9.61 9.37
CA ILE A 39 3.29 9.06 8.57
C ILE A 39 3.49 7.55 8.82
N GLU A 40 3.40 7.11 10.07
CA GLU A 40 3.54 5.69 10.44
C GLU A 40 2.26 4.92 10.10
N ALA A 41 1.10 5.47 10.46
CA ALA A 41 -0.21 4.90 10.14
C ALA A 41 -0.38 4.58 8.65
N VAL A 42 0.02 5.51 7.78
CA VAL A 42 -0.08 5.35 6.33
C VAL A 42 0.90 4.30 5.80
N ALA A 43 2.12 4.24 6.33
CA ALA A 43 3.09 3.21 5.93
C ALA A 43 2.59 1.82 6.30
N GLU A 44 2.13 1.65 7.55
CA GLU A 44 1.61 0.38 8.04
C GLU A 44 0.37 -0.06 7.27
N PHE A 45 -0.57 0.86 7.01
CA PHE A 45 -1.75 0.59 6.16
C PHE A 45 -1.36 0.02 4.81
N ARG A 46 -0.44 0.68 4.11
CA ARG A 46 -0.03 0.31 2.77
C ARG A 46 0.66 -1.04 2.75
N LEU A 47 1.57 -1.28 3.69
CA LEU A 47 2.29 -2.55 3.81
C LEU A 47 1.38 -3.71 4.21
N ARG A 48 0.42 -3.51 5.12
CA ARG A 48 -0.54 -4.55 5.53
C ARG A 48 -1.55 -4.90 4.44
N THR A 49 -2.02 -3.90 3.70
CA THR A 49 -3.01 -4.10 2.63
C THR A 49 -2.37 -4.51 1.30
N GLY A 50 -1.04 -4.47 1.20
CA GLY A 50 -0.29 -4.70 -0.04
C GLY A 50 -0.57 -3.64 -1.11
N GLN A 51 -1.08 -2.46 -0.71
CA GLN A 51 -1.28 -1.27 -1.56
C GLN A 51 -0.10 -0.31 -1.43
N ASP A 52 1.09 -0.88 -1.34
CA ASP A 52 2.33 -0.14 -1.19
C ASP A 52 2.88 0.32 -2.55
N CYS A 53 4.07 0.92 -2.53
CA CYS A 53 4.77 1.37 -3.74
C CYS A 53 6.13 0.68 -3.86
N LEU A 54 6.22 -0.57 -3.41
CA LEU A 54 7.43 -1.37 -3.56
C LEU A 54 7.44 -2.05 -4.93
N ALA A 55 8.63 -2.46 -5.38
CA ALA A 55 8.82 -2.96 -6.75
C ALA A 55 7.88 -4.14 -7.09
N LYS A 56 7.63 -5.06 -6.15
CA LYS A 56 6.69 -6.18 -6.36
C LYS A 56 5.25 -5.70 -6.65
N HIS A 57 4.76 -4.71 -5.90
CA HIS A 57 3.42 -4.15 -6.14
C HIS A 57 3.38 -3.36 -7.46
N LEU A 58 4.41 -2.54 -7.72
CA LEU A 58 4.50 -1.74 -8.94
C LEU A 58 4.60 -2.62 -10.20
N GLN A 59 5.27 -3.77 -10.12
CA GLN A 59 5.32 -4.75 -11.20
C GLN A 59 3.94 -5.35 -11.49
N ARG A 60 3.17 -5.70 -10.44
CA ARG A 60 1.80 -6.21 -10.60
C ARG A 60 0.88 -5.20 -11.29
N LEU A 61 1.14 -3.90 -11.12
CA LEU A 61 0.42 -2.83 -11.81
C LEU A 61 0.95 -2.55 -13.23
N GLY A 62 2.04 -3.21 -13.65
CA GLY A 62 2.67 -3.00 -14.95
C GLY A 62 3.53 -1.73 -15.04
N VAL A 63 3.84 -1.08 -13.92
CA VAL A 63 4.70 0.12 -13.89
C VAL A 63 6.18 -0.26 -13.90
N TYR A 64 6.54 -1.31 -13.17
CA TYR A 64 7.90 -1.87 -13.14
C TYR A 64 7.98 -3.11 -14.03
N THR A 65 9.15 -3.33 -14.62
CA THR A 65 9.42 -4.54 -15.41
C THR A 65 9.77 -5.74 -14.53
N GLN A 66 10.37 -5.51 -13.36
CA GLN A 66 10.83 -6.55 -12.43
C GLN A 66 10.33 -6.30 -11.00
N PRO A 67 10.10 -7.36 -10.20
CA PRO A 67 9.68 -7.23 -8.80
C PRO A 67 10.86 -7.02 -7.83
N THR A 68 12.09 -7.12 -8.35
CA THR A 68 13.32 -7.13 -7.58
C THR A 68 13.61 -5.76 -6.98
N CYS A 69 14.28 -5.75 -5.82
CA CYS A 69 14.69 -4.52 -5.16
C CYS A 69 15.79 -3.82 -5.97
N PRO A 70 15.56 -2.61 -6.51
CA PRO A 70 16.60 -1.88 -7.24
C PRO A 70 17.59 -1.17 -6.31
N LEU A 71 17.34 -1.17 -5.00
CA LEU A 71 18.18 -0.46 -4.02
C LEU A 71 19.35 -1.31 -3.53
N CYS A 72 19.30 -2.64 -3.70
CA CYS A 72 20.36 -3.55 -3.24
C CYS A 72 20.62 -4.67 -4.24
N ASP A 73 21.82 -5.25 -4.20
CA ASP A 73 22.26 -6.26 -5.16
C ASP A 73 21.81 -7.70 -4.83
N LEU A 74 20.86 -7.87 -3.91
CA LEU A 74 20.40 -9.20 -3.46
C LEU A 74 19.45 -9.88 -4.45
N GLN A 75 18.96 -9.17 -5.47
CA GLN A 75 17.98 -9.66 -6.45
C GLN A 75 16.70 -10.27 -5.84
N GLU A 76 16.39 -9.95 -4.58
CA GLU A 76 15.17 -10.39 -3.90
C GLU A 76 13.97 -9.53 -4.32
N GLU A 77 12.78 -10.12 -4.31
CA GLU A 77 11.54 -9.37 -4.52
C GLU A 77 11.38 -8.31 -3.42
N MET A 78 11.12 -7.06 -3.82
CA MET A 78 10.92 -5.97 -2.89
C MET A 78 9.51 -5.99 -2.33
N GLU A 79 9.31 -6.77 -1.28
CA GLU A 79 8.09 -6.81 -0.49
C GLU A 79 8.36 -6.45 0.98
N LYS A 80 7.34 -6.42 1.83
CA LYS A 80 7.46 -6.05 3.25
C LYS A 80 8.57 -6.84 3.98
N THR A 81 8.71 -8.14 3.70
CA THR A 81 9.72 -9.00 4.34
C THR A 81 11.14 -8.56 3.97
N HIS A 82 11.39 -8.34 2.67
CA HIS A 82 12.66 -7.83 2.17
C HIS A 82 12.95 -6.42 2.69
N LEU A 83 11.95 -5.55 2.75
CA LEU A 83 12.09 -4.17 3.23
C LEU A 83 12.75 -4.11 4.61
N ILE A 84 12.41 -5.02 5.53
CA ILE A 84 12.99 -5.07 6.88
C ILE A 84 14.47 -5.49 6.87
N ARG A 85 14.89 -6.29 5.89
CA ARG A 85 16.25 -6.83 5.78
C ARG A 85 17.13 -6.10 4.77
N CYS A 86 16.57 -5.16 4.01
CA CYS A 86 17.25 -4.53 2.89
C CYS A 86 18.49 -3.77 3.40
N PRO A 87 19.71 -4.14 2.95
CA PRO A 87 20.95 -3.53 3.46
C PRO A 87 21.14 -2.08 3.01
N ALA A 88 20.43 -1.65 1.97
CA ALA A 88 20.50 -0.30 1.44
C ALA A 88 19.73 0.74 2.28
N LEU A 89 18.90 0.29 3.22
CA LEU A 89 18.08 1.14 4.08
C LEU A 89 18.76 1.31 5.45
N LYS A 90 18.95 2.55 5.87
CA LYS A 90 19.70 2.88 7.09
C LYS A 90 18.82 2.92 8.34
N THR A 91 17.51 3.09 8.16
CA THR A 91 16.55 3.18 9.26
C THR A 91 16.22 1.81 9.86
N THR A 92 15.64 1.79 11.06
CA THR A 92 15.44 0.56 11.86
C THR A 92 14.00 0.10 11.91
N THR A 93 13.03 1.02 11.89
CA THR A 93 11.61 0.65 11.95
C THR A 93 11.07 0.35 10.55
N GLU A 94 10.08 -0.55 10.47
CA GLU A 94 9.44 -0.92 9.20
C GLU A 94 8.86 0.31 8.47
N THR A 95 8.20 1.21 9.20
CA THR A 95 7.58 2.42 8.66
C THR A 95 8.62 3.42 8.14
N GLN A 96 9.73 3.61 8.85
CA GLN A 96 10.82 4.48 8.39
C GLN A 96 11.50 3.91 7.15
N ARG A 97 11.76 2.60 7.14
CA ARG A 97 12.34 1.90 5.98
C ARG A 97 11.45 2.04 4.75
N TYR A 98 10.12 1.98 4.90
CA TYR A 98 9.18 2.21 3.81
C TYR A 98 9.34 3.61 3.19
N TRP A 99 9.36 4.66 4.02
CA TRP A 99 9.50 6.03 3.53
C TRP A 99 10.89 6.33 2.96
N GLU A 100 11.93 5.76 3.54
CA GLU A 100 13.28 5.82 3.01
C GLU A 100 13.36 5.16 1.63
N ALA A 101 12.88 3.92 1.52
CA ALA A 101 12.85 3.18 0.27
C ALA A 101 12.06 3.93 -0.81
N ARG A 102 10.86 4.44 -0.48
CA ARG A 102 10.06 5.26 -1.39
C ARG A 102 10.82 6.48 -1.89
N ARG A 103 11.51 7.21 -1.02
CA ARG A 103 12.31 8.39 -1.41
C ARG A 103 13.44 7.99 -2.34
N GLN A 104 14.15 6.91 -2.02
CA GLN A 104 15.24 6.43 -2.88
C GLN A 104 14.71 5.97 -4.25
N LEU A 105 13.62 5.20 -4.31
CA LEU A 105 12.99 4.75 -5.55
C LEU A 105 12.58 5.91 -6.47
N MET A 106 12.13 7.04 -5.91
CA MET A 106 11.83 8.25 -6.70
C MET A 106 13.06 8.90 -7.34
N ASN A 107 14.27 8.66 -6.81
CA ASN A 107 15.50 9.20 -7.36
C ASN A 107 16.12 8.32 -8.45
N TYR A 108 15.65 7.07 -8.61
CA TYR A 108 16.15 6.13 -9.63
C TYR A 108 15.36 6.20 -10.96
N TYR A 109 14.26 6.97 -11.01
CA TYR A 109 13.44 7.23 -12.21
C TYR A 109 13.59 8.68 -12.64
#